data_AF-A0A4Y2FAP9-F1
#
_entry.id   AF-A0A4Y2FAP9-F1
#
_cell.length_a   1.000
_cell.length_b   1.000
_cell.length_c   1.000
_cell.angle_alpha   90.00
_cell.angle_beta   90.00
_cell.angle_gamma   90.00
#
_symmetry.space_group_name_H-M   'P 1'
#
loop_
_entity.id
_entity.type
_entity.pdbx_description
1 polymer ?
#
loop_
_entity_poly.entity_id
_entity_poly.type
_entity_poly.pdbx_seq_one_letter_code
_entity_poly.pdbx_strand_id
1 'polypeptide(L)'
;MFIDTFRKNKHIKELTSQERVLESYRETFKKFVRQTSREIGIRKSSVRGISRRCQWESYIPTMVHAISEDDPDRRKQFCEWYLGKCKQDAQFSGKIVWSDEVTFKLIDTSNRHNCSYWETANPHVTQEFESRNTK
;
A
#
# COMPACT_ATOMS: atom_id res chain seq x y z
N MET A 1 58.00 12.83 12.40
CA MET A 1 57.27 12.11 13.47
C MET A 1 55.79 12.28 13.15
N PHE A 2 55.24 11.37 12.35
CA PHE A 2 53.84 11.37 11.89
C PHE A 2 53.00 10.68 12.96
N ILE A 3 51.91 11.31 13.39
CA ILE A 3 50.96 10.69 14.31
C ILE A 3 49.58 10.70 13.63
N ASP A 4 48.97 9.51 13.66
CA ASP A 4 47.58 9.13 13.41
C ASP A 4 47.03 9.15 11.98
N THR A 5 47.40 8.07 11.28
CA THR A 5 46.61 7.52 10.19
C THR A 5 45.50 6.65 10.77
N PHE A 6 44.31 7.20 11.01
CA PHE A 6 43.10 6.39 11.25
C PHE A 6 42.60 5.80 9.92
N ARG A 7 43.37 4.87 9.34
CA ARG A 7 42.93 4.05 8.20
C ARG A 7 42.17 2.85 8.74
N LYS A 8 40.93 3.06 9.18
CA LYS A 8 39.98 1.94 9.34
C LYS A 8 39.57 1.49 7.94
N ASN A 9 40.22 0.42 7.47
CA ASN A 9 39.73 -0.44 6.41
C ASN A 9 38.28 -0.82 6.70
N LYS A 10 37.32 -0.13 6.08
CA LYS A 10 35.97 -0.64 5.90
C LYS A 10 35.97 -1.27 4.51
N HIS A 11 36.13 -2.59 4.45
CA HIS A 11 35.74 -3.34 3.25
C HIS A 11 34.31 -2.91 2.92
N ILE A 12 34.12 -2.12 1.87
CA ILE A 12 32.80 -1.90 1.29
C ILE A 12 32.46 -3.26 0.67
N LYS A 13 31.73 -4.09 1.41
CA LYS A 13 31.22 -5.34 0.86
C LYS A 13 30.29 -4.96 -0.28
N GLU A 14 30.66 -5.31 -1.52
CA GLU A 14 29.71 -5.24 -2.62
C GLU A 14 28.54 -6.15 -2.27
N LEU A 15 27.35 -5.56 -2.13
CA LEU A 15 26.15 -6.31 -1.83
C LEU A 15 25.88 -7.31 -2.96
N THR A 16 25.61 -8.56 -2.59
CA THR A 16 25.17 -9.58 -3.53
C THR A 16 23.88 -9.13 -4.23
N SER A 17 23.59 -9.72 -5.41
CA SER A 17 22.33 -9.45 -6.10
C SER A 17 21.09 -9.73 -5.23
N GLN A 18 21.20 -10.67 -4.30
CA GLN A 18 20.14 -10.97 -3.33
C GLN A 18 19.96 -9.83 -2.32
N GLU A 19 21.04 -9.40 -1.67
CA GLU A 19 20.98 -8.31 -0.69
C GLU A 19 20.48 -7.01 -1.33
N ARG A 20 20.89 -6.72 -2.57
CA ARG A 20 20.38 -5.55 -3.32
C ARG A 20 18.88 -5.61 -3.58
N VAL A 21 18.34 -6.80 -3.88
CA VAL A 21 16.89 -6.98 -4.09
C VAL A 21 16.13 -6.80 -2.79
N LEU A 22 16.61 -7.40 -1.70
CA LEU A 22 15.97 -7.29 -0.39
C LEU A 22 16.01 -5.86 0.15
N GLU A 23 17.16 -5.19 0.03
CA GLU A 23 17.30 -3.78 0.45
C GLU A 23 16.40 -2.87 -0.38
N SER A 24 16.33 -3.09 -1.70
CA SER A 24 15.44 -2.33 -2.58
C SER A 24 13.97 -2.44 -2.16
N TYR A 25 13.53 -3.58 -1.62
CA TYR A 25 12.15 -3.75 -1.15
C TYR A 25 11.93 -3.13 0.24
N ARG A 26 12.96 -3.11 1.10
CA ARG A 26 12.91 -2.42 2.40
C ARG A 26 12.87 -0.90 2.25
N GLU A 27 13.65 -0.34 1.34
CA GLU A 27 13.71 1.11 1.09
C GLU A 27 12.40 1.66 0.51
N THR A 28 11.64 0.85 -0.23
CA THR A 28 10.40 1.32 -0.86
C THR A 28 9.40 0.18 -1.00
N PHE A 29 8.36 0.22 -0.18
CA PHE A 29 7.26 -0.75 -0.15
C PHE A 29 6.28 -0.67 -1.35
N LYS A 30 6.65 -0.02 -2.45
CA LYS A 30 5.81 0.22 -3.64
C LYS A 30 6.53 -0.15 -4.93
N LYS A 31 7.19 -1.31 -4.96
CA LYS A 31 8.05 -1.71 -6.08
C LYS A 31 7.61 -3.03 -6.73
N PHE A 32 7.63 -3.04 -8.07
CA PHE A 32 7.46 -4.25 -8.87
C PHE A 32 8.79 -4.90 -9.20
N VAL A 33 8.74 -6.20 -9.45
CA VAL A 33 9.82 -6.97 -10.09
C VAL A 33 10.43 -6.24 -11.29
N ARG A 34 9.62 -5.56 -12.12
CA ARG A 34 10.11 -4.79 -13.29
C ARG A 34 10.92 -3.57 -12.89
N GLN A 35 10.45 -2.84 -11.87
CA GLN A 35 11.12 -1.65 -11.35
C GLN A 35 12.43 -2.05 -10.67
N THR A 36 12.39 -3.02 -9.76
CA THR A 36 13.56 -3.61 -9.10
C THR A 36 14.59 -4.15 -10.09
N SER A 37 14.14 -4.81 -11.16
CA SER A 37 15.01 -5.30 -12.25
C SER A 37 15.76 -4.15 -12.94
N ARG A 38 15.10 -3.02 -13.20
CA ARG A 38 15.71 -1.83 -13.81
C ARG A 38 16.66 -1.12 -12.86
N GLU A 39 16.26 -0.93 -11.60
CA GLU A 39 17.06 -0.25 -10.57
C GLU A 39 18.34 -1.01 -10.23
N ILE A 40 18.25 -2.34 -10.14
CA ILE A 40 19.39 -3.20 -9.75
C ILE A 40 20.21 -3.64 -10.96
N GLY A 41 19.61 -3.65 -12.17
CA GLY A 41 20.28 -4.06 -13.40
C GLY A 41 20.33 -5.58 -13.60
N ILE A 42 19.38 -6.33 -13.03
CA ILE A 42 19.31 -7.80 -13.16
C ILE A 42 18.05 -8.23 -13.88
N ARG A 43 18.05 -9.44 -14.46
CA ARG A 43 16.87 -9.98 -15.18
C ARG A 43 15.68 -10.16 -14.22
N LYS A 44 14.46 -9.90 -14.71
CA LYS A 44 13.20 -10.11 -13.98
C LYS A 44 13.06 -11.54 -13.42
N SER A 45 13.54 -12.55 -14.16
CA SER A 45 13.56 -13.95 -13.70
C SER A 45 14.45 -14.14 -12.48
N SER A 46 15.60 -13.47 -12.43
CA SER A 46 16.51 -13.49 -11.29
C SER A 46 15.89 -12.87 -10.05
N VAL A 47 15.22 -11.71 -10.19
CA VAL A 47 14.47 -11.08 -9.09
C VAL A 47 13.43 -12.05 -8.53
N ARG A 48 12.59 -12.66 -9.40
CA ARG A 48 11.59 -13.65 -8.97
C ARG A 48 12.21 -14.87 -8.27
N GLY A 49 13.34 -15.35 -8.80
CA GLY A 49 14.07 -16.48 -8.21
C GLY A 49 14.63 -16.15 -6.83
N ILE A 50 15.15 -14.92 -6.65
CA ILE A 50 15.61 -14.41 -5.36
C ILE A 50 14.43 -14.32 -4.38
N SER A 51 13.33 -13.65 -4.76
CA SER A 51 12.14 -13.54 -3.91
C SER A 51 11.63 -14.90 -3.45
N ARG A 52 11.56 -15.89 -4.36
CA ARG A 52 11.13 -17.25 -4.03
C ARG A 52 12.07 -17.95 -3.05
N ARG A 53 13.39 -17.82 -3.23
CA ARG A 53 14.38 -18.42 -2.30
C ARG A 53 14.34 -17.78 -0.92
N CYS A 54 14.07 -16.48 -0.87
CA CYS A 54 13.91 -15.73 0.37
C CYS A 54 12.52 -15.90 1.00
N GLN A 55 11.59 -16.61 0.33
CA GLN A 55 10.19 -16.76 0.74
C GLN A 55 9.43 -15.43 0.81
N TRP A 56 9.79 -14.45 -0.02
CA TRP A 56 9.12 -13.15 -0.08
C TRP A 56 8.00 -13.18 -1.09
N GLU A 57 6.81 -12.79 -0.64
CA GLU A 57 5.60 -12.70 -1.44
C GLU A 57 5.13 -11.26 -1.58
N SER A 58 4.40 -11.01 -2.66
CA SER A 58 3.84 -9.71 -3.00
C SER A 58 2.44 -9.57 -2.38
N TYR A 59 2.26 -8.56 -1.53
CA TYR A 59 1.00 -8.23 -0.89
C TYR A 59 0.51 -6.86 -1.37
N ILE A 60 -0.73 -6.82 -1.86
CA ILE A 60 -1.41 -5.58 -2.27
C ILE A 60 -2.14 -5.02 -1.04
N PRO A 61 -1.91 -3.75 -0.65
CA PRO A 61 -2.56 -3.18 0.53
C PRO A 61 -4.07 -3.13 0.35
N THR A 62 -4.82 -3.20 1.45
CA THR A 62 -6.26 -2.95 1.45
C THR A 62 -6.51 -1.45 1.39
N MET A 63 -7.28 -1.01 0.40
CA MET A 63 -7.68 0.40 0.31
C MET A 63 -8.92 0.61 1.16
N VAL A 64 -8.86 1.55 2.09
CA VAL A 64 -10.00 1.98 2.89
C VAL A 64 -10.25 3.47 2.68
N HIS A 65 -11.49 3.90 2.82
CA HIS A 65 -11.77 5.33 2.85
C HIS A 65 -11.12 5.95 4.09
N ALA A 66 -10.51 7.13 3.93
CA ALA A 66 -10.11 7.93 5.08
C ALA A 66 -11.37 8.28 5.89
N ILE A 67 -11.38 7.89 7.17
CA ILE A 67 -12.49 8.13 8.11
C ILE A 67 -12.04 9.25 9.05
N SER A 68 -12.84 10.30 9.18
CA SER A 68 -12.65 11.37 10.16
C SER A 68 -12.98 10.88 11.57
N GLU A 69 -12.42 11.50 12.61
CA GLU A 69 -12.72 11.16 14.01
C GLU A 69 -14.23 11.23 14.34
N ASP A 70 -14.98 12.12 13.66
CA ASP A 70 -16.43 12.29 13.84
C ASP A 70 -17.30 11.25 13.08
N ASP A 71 -16.73 10.57 12.09
CA ASP A 71 -17.50 9.70 11.19
C ASP A 71 -18.12 8.48 11.88
N PRO A 72 -17.48 7.81 12.86
CA PRO A 72 -18.09 6.70 13.58
C PRO A 72 -19.44 7.08 14.21
N ASP A 73 -19.51 8.25 14.84
CA ASP A 73 -20.73 8.74 15.49
C ASP A 73 -21.81 9.09 14.47
N ARG A 74 -21.45 9.80 13.40
CA ARG A 74 -22.40 10.13 12.31
C ARG A 74 -22.95 8.89 11.63
N ARG A 75 -22.11 7.90 11.38
CA ARG A 75 -22.51 6.61 10.78
C ARG A 75 -23.45 5.85 11.71
N LYS A 76 -23.16 5.84 13.02
CA LYS A 76 -24.04 5.20 14.02
C LYS A 76 -25.40 5.89 14.08
N GLN A 77 -25.44 7.22 14.14
CA GLN A 77 -26.67 8.01 14.14
C GLN A 77 -27.52 7.74 12.89
N PHE A 78 -26.89 7.68 11.71
CA PHE A 78 -27.58 7.33 10.47
C PHE A 78 -28.19 5.92 10.54
N CYS A 79 -27.42 4.92 10.99
CA CYS A 79 -27.91 3.55 11.14
C CYS A 79 -29.11 3.47 12.11
N GLU A 80 -29.03 4.13 13.26
CA GLU A 80 -30.12 4.17 14.24
C GLU A 80 -31.38 4.83 13.67
N TRP A 81 -31.22 5.96 12.98
CA TRP A 81 -32.32 6.64 12.28
C TRP A 81 -32.95 5.74 11.21
N TYR A 82 -32.12 5.11 10.37
CA TYR A 82 -32.59 4.24 9.29
C TYR A 82 -33.36 3.04 9.83
N LEU A 83 -32.84 2.38 10.88
CA LEU A 83 -33.53 1.31 11.58
C LEU A 83 -34.86 1.78 12.18
N GLY A 84 -34.91 2.98 12.74
CA GLY A 84 -36.13 3.61 13.22
C GLY A 84 -37.18 3.77 12.11
N LYS A 85 -36.76 4.21 10.92
CA LYS A 85 -37.65 4.33 9.75
C LYS A 85 -38.16 2.98 9.27
N CYS A 86 -37.30 1.96 9.20
CA CYS A 86 -37.72 0.60 8.84
C CYS A 86 -38.70 -0.02 9.85
N LYS A 87 -38.60 0.32 11.14
CA LYS A 87 -39.57 -0.12 12.16
C LYS A 87 -40.94 0.53 11.99
N GLN A 88 -40.98 1.78 11.55
CA GLN A 88 -42.23 2.52 11.30
C GLN A 88 -42.88 2.09 9.99
N ASP A 89 -42.07 1.79 8.98
CA ASP A 89 -42.52 1.37 7.66
C ASP A 89 -41.59 0.29 7.11
N ALA A 90 -42.07 -0.96 7.06
CA ALA A 90 -41.32 -2.09 6.57
C ALA A 90 -40.94 -1.97 5.08
N GLN A 91 -41.63 -1.14 4.30
CA GLN A 91 -41.35 -0.88 2.89
C GLN A 91 -40.44 0.33 2.66
N PHE A 92 -39.98 0.98 3.73
CA PHE A 92 -39.17 2.21 3.64
C PHE A 92 -37.92 2.05 2.77
N SER A 93 -37.24 0.90 2.86
CA SER A 93 -36.04 0.62 2.08
C SER A 93 -36.29 0.68 0.57
N GLY A 94 -37.46 0.21 0.12
CA GLY A 94 -37.86 0.22 -1.29
C GLY A 94 -38.29 1.59 -1.81
N LYS A 95 -38.47 2.58 -0.93
CA LYS A 95 -38.81 3.96 -1.29
C LYS A 95 -37.59 4.84 -1.52
N ILE A 96 -36.39 4.34 -1.24
CA ILE A 96 -35.14 5.09 -1.40
C ILE A 96 -34.51 4.76 -2.75
N VAL A 97 -34.24 5.79 -3.53
CA VAL A 97 -33.42 5.70 -4.74
C VAL A 97 -32.02 6.17 -4.38
N TRP A 98 -31.03 5.29 -4.54
CA TRP A 98 -29.63 5.60 -4.31
C TRP A 98 -28.98 6.00 -5.63
N SER A 99 -28.24 7.10 -5.62
CA SER A 99 -27.35 7.49 -6.71
C SER A 99 -25.96 7.76 -6.14
N ASP A 100 -24.93 7.36 -6.87
CA ASP A 100 -23.55 7.64 -6.52
C ASP A 100 -22.85 8.29 -7.73
N GLU A 101 -21.91 9.17 -7.46
CA GLU A 101 -21.09 9.84 -8.48
C GLU A 101 -19.63 9.37 -8.35
N VAL A 102 -19.08 8.85 -9.44
CA VAL A 102 -17.67 8.46 -9.49
C VAL A 102 -16.87 9.50 -10.27
N THR A 103 -15.84 10.04 -9.63
CA THR A 103 -14.89 10.94 -10.31
C THR A 103 -13.74 10.14 -10.89
N PHE A 104 -13.62 10.10 -12.22
CA PHE A 104 -12.43 9.58 -12.89
C PHE A 104 -11.38 10.69 -13.00
N LYS A 105 -10.29 10.56 -12.24
CA LYS A 105 -9.14 11.47 -12.33
C LYS A 105 -8.08 10.84 -13.24
N LEU A 106 -7.54 11.63 -14.17
CA LEU A 106 -6.36 11.26 -14.98
C LEU A 106 -5.03 11.43 -14.21
N ILE A 107 -5.10 11.83 -12.94
CA ILE A 107 -3.92 12.09 -12.11
C ILE A 107 -3.26 10.75 -11.77
N ASP A 108 -1.92 10.70 -11.86
CA ASP A 108 -1.04 9.59 -11.47
C ASP A 108 -1.02 9.38 -9.94
N THR A 109 -2.19 9.35 -9.30
CA THR A 109 -2.32 8.77 -7.98
C THR A 109 -1.99 7.30 -8.11
N SER A 110 -0.96 6.86 -7.38
CA SER A 110 -0.46 5.48 -7.36
C SER A 110 -1.63 4.51 -7.42
N ASN A 111 -1.85 3.90 -8.59
CA ASN A 111 -2.83 2.84 -8.74
C ASN A 111 -2.57 1.82 -7.63
N ARG A 112 -3.60 1.31 -6.94
CA ARG A 112 -3.42 0.29 -5.89
C ARG A 112 -2.61 -0.90 -6.41
N HIS A 113 -2.82 -1.26 -7.67
CA HIS A 113 -2.05 -2.31 -8.34
C HIS A 113 -0.59 -1.95 -8.59
N ASN A 114 -0.22 -0.66 -8.43
CA ASN A 114 1.13 -0.12 -8.47
C ASN A 114 1.80 -0.05 -7.06
N CYS A 115 1.11 -0.47 -6.00
CA CYS A 115 1.65 -0.54 -4.64
C CYS A 115 1.66 -2.00 -4.17
N SER A 116 2.84 -2.63 -4.12
CA SER A 116 2.99 -3.95 -3.52
C SER A 116 4.09 -3.95 -2.47
N TYR A 117 3.73 -4.47 -1.31
CA TYR A 117 4.63 -4.84 -0.24
C TYR A 117 5.26 -6.19 -0.58
N TRP A 118 6.51 -6.38 -0.20
CA TRP A 118 7.19 -7.66 -0.34
C TRP A 118 7.69 -8.08 1.03
N GLU A 119 7.17 -9.19 1.55
CA GLU A 119 7.48 -9.66 2.90
C GLU A 119 7.34 -11.18 2.96
N THR A 120 7.87 -11.82 4.01
CA THR A 120 7.70 -13.28 4.21
C THR A 120 6.33 -13.67 4.75
N ALA A 121 5.61 -12.72 5.32
CA ALA A 121 4.26 -12.89 5.84
C ALA A 121 3.41 -11.66 5.51
N ASN A 122 2.09 -11.85 5.38
CA ASN A 122 1.19 -10.77 5.04
C ASN A 122 1.22 -9.66 6.11
N PRO A 123 1.64 -8.43 5.77
CA PRO A 123 1.72 -7.34 6.74
C PRO A 123 0.36 -6.69 7.05
N HIS A 124 -0.73 -7.15 6.43
CA HIS A 124 -2.10 -6.61 6.60
C HIS A 124 -2.18 -5.09 6.42
N VAL A 125 -1.36 -4.55 5.51
CA VAL A 125 -1.26 -3.10 5.33
C VAL A 125 -2.57 -2.56 4.77
N THR A 126 -3.06 -1.55 5.45
CA THR A 126 -4.22 -0.77 5.05
C THR A 126 -3.75 0.61 4.64
N GLN A 127 -4.20 1.09 3.48
CA GLN A 127 -3.89 2.42 2.99
C GLN A 127 -5.18 3.21 2.86
N GLU A 128 -5.22 4.37 3.51
CA GLU A 128 -6.33 5.28 3.43
C GLU A 128 -6.31 6.04 2.10
N PHE A 129 -7.48 6.14 1.48
CA PHE A 129 -7.70 6.94 0.30
C PHE A 129 -8.62 8.10 0.66
N GLU A 130 -8.07 9.31 0.56
CA GLU A 130 -8.84 10.53 0.66
C GLU A 130 -9.43 10.85 -0.73
N SER A 131 -10.74 10.65 -0.87
CA SER A 131 -11.48 11.20 -2.00
C SER A 131 -11.56 12.71 -1.83
N ARG A 132 -10.49 13.44 -2.18
CA ARG A 132 -10.55 14.90 -2.27
C ARG A 132 -11.53 15.27 -3.38
N ASN A 133 -12.78 15.48 -3.02
CA ASN A 133 -13.73 16.24 -3.84
C ASN A 133 -13.38 17.72 -3.65
N THR A 134 -12.29 18.15 -4.29
CA THR A 134 -12.07 19.58 -4.54
C THR A 134 -13.20 20.04 -5.47
N LYS A 135 -14.16 20.76 -4.88
CA LYS A 135 -15.08 21.61 -5.63
C LYS A 135 -14.33 22.77 -6.26
#